data_AF-A0A7W1IXP1-F1
#
_entry.id   AF-A0A7W1IXP1-F1
#
_cell.length_a   1.000
_cell.length_b   1.000
_cell.length_c   1.000
_cell.angle_alpha   90.00
_cell.angle_beta   90.00
_cell.angle_gamma   90.00
#
_symmetry.space_group_name_H-M   'P 1'
#
loop_
_entity.id
_entity.type
_entity.pdbx_description
1 polymer ?
#
loop_
_entity_poly.entity_id
_entity_poly.type
_entity_poly.pdbx_seq_one_letter_code
_entity_poly.pdbx_strand_id
1 'polypeptide(L)'
;MSAIYREHLIRAYLGASRTRERLKTANAFTDLDSDNDNIEMKNLIQKPFHVVNMTLNLAESNNLRWQNRKAESFTATALHCGSSNMGDGSGNYRASENYGCNTQVGQAITLGTAAATSGAAASPNMGYYTSSAAVSFLMALFNIRLGWWLGNTGKRGDDTYNLATPRFSPRLFFAEAFGRTNDTNPYIYLSDGGHFENLGIYEMVLRRCKLIIVCDASADPHFTFSDLGNAVHKIRVDMGVSIEFKKERRPKKGGYITMAEIKYSQADGEAVEDGTLLYIKPTLDESESIDIVNYQSTNADFPHESTSDQMFNEAQFESYRSLGFYMINTICCLEDKSPNFFSAENKPLTDIFGFKMKAESYLGIHNK
;
A
#
# COMPACT_ATOMS: atom_id res chain seq x y z
N MET A 1 4.96 -19.81 3.04
CA MET A 1 5.26 -18.69 2.13
C MET A 1 5.33 -17.34 2.85
N SER A 2 4.30 -16.99 3.63
CA SER A 2 4.20 -15.68 4.31
C SER A 2 5.37 -15.30 5.24
N ALA A 3 6.00 -16.26 5.95
CA ALA A 3 7.15 -15.95 6.81
C ALA A 3 8.44 -15.60 6.04
N ILE A 4 8.75 -16.32 4.96
CA ILE A 4 9.95 -16.09 4.12
C ILE A 4 9.83 -14.76 3.37
N TYR A 5 8.64 -14.49 2.81
CA TYR A 5 8.37 -13.21 2.14
C TYR A 5 8.50 -12.03 3.11
N ARG A 6 7.95 -12.16 4.32
CA ARG A 6 8.09 -11.18 5.39
C ARG A 6 9.57 -10.93 5.74
N GLU A 7 10.34 -11.99 5.92
CA GLU A 7 11.77 -11.89 6.21
C GLU A 7 12.55 -11.20 5.08
N HIS A 8 12.20 -11.49 3.83
CA HIS A 8 12.78 -10.82 2.67
C HIS A 8 12.49 -9.32 2.67
N LEU A 9 11.24 -8.89 2.89
CA LEU A 9 10.87 -7.48 2.99
C LEU A 9 11.55 -6.77 4.16
N ILE A 10 11.60 -7.41 5.33
CA ILE A 10 12.30 -6.87 6.50
C ILE A 10 13.77 -6.65 6.16
N ARG A 11 14.44 -7.63 5.54
CA ARG A 11 15.84 -7.51 5.17
C ARG A 11 16.08 -6.39 4.14
N ALA A 12 15.30 -6.39 3.06
CA ALA A 12 15.48 -5.48 1.93
C ALA A 12 15.24 -4.01 2.29
N TYR A 13 14.26 -3.72 3.15
CA TYR A 13 13.86 -2.34 3.46
C TYR A 13 14.25 -1.89 4.87
N LEU A 14 13.93 -2.70 5.90
CA LEU A 14 14.18 -2.32 7.30
C LEU A 14 15.66 -2.57 7.68
N GLY A 15 16.22 -3.70 7.24
CA GLY A 15 17.62 -4.06 7.44
C GLY A 15 18.60 -3.19 6.64
N ALA A 16 18.20 -2.69 5.47
CA ALA A 16 19.03 -1.80 4.65
C ALA A 16 19.34 -0.45 5.34
N SER A 17 18.54 -0.07 6.34
CA SER A 17 18.71 1.18 7.10
C SER A 17 19.57 1.03 8.36
N ARG A 18 20.25 -0.12 8.56
CA ARG A 18 21.07 -0.37 9.76
C ARG A 18 22.27 0.58 9.81
N THR A 19 22.57 1.06 11.03
CA THR A 19 23.84 1.74 11.32
C THR A 19 25.00 0.74 11.28
N ARG A 20 26.24 1.24 11.14
CA ARG A 20 27.45 0.38 11.18
C ARG A 20 27.55 -0.50 12.42
N GLU A 21 27.02 -0.03 13.54
CA GLU A 21 26.98 -0.79 14.79
C GLU A 21 25.93 -1.91 14.74
N ARG A 22 24.74 -1.61 14.20
CA ARG A 22 23.66 -2.58 14.00
C ARG A 22 23.95 -3.65 12.93
N LEU A 23 24.96 -3.46 12.08
CA LEU A 23 25.41 -4.55 11.20
C LEU A 23 25.99 -5.74 11.97
N LYS A 24 26.51 -5.53 13.19
CA LYS A 24 27.12 -6.59 14.00
C LYS A 24 26.09 -7.49 14.70
N THR A 25 24.85 -7.01 14.83
CA THR A 25 23.75 -7.76 15.47
C THR A 25 22.98 -8.62 14.48
N ALA A 26 23.23 -8.46 13.18
CA ALA A 26 22.64 -9.30 12.14
C ALA A 26 23.18 -10.72 12.21
N ASN A 27 22.30 -11.69 12.06
CA ASN A 27 22.66 -13.10 11.94
C ASN A 27 23.53 -13.31 10.69
N ALA A 28 24.69 -13.94 10.84
CA ALA A 28 25.67 -14.07 9.76
C ALA A 28 25.18 -14.88 8.54
N PHE A 29 24.15 -15.71 8.70
CA PHE A 29 23.63 -16.56 7.63
C PHE A 29 22.40 -15.95 6.93
N THR A 30 21.49 -15.37 7.70
CA THR A 30 20.25 -14.79 7.16
C THR A 30 20.35 -13.28 6.91
N ASP A 31 21.39 -12.64 7.44
CA ASP A 31 21.60 -11.20 7.43
C ASP A 31 20.37 -10.44 7.98
N LEU A 32 19.71 -11.04 8.98
CA LEU A 32 18.57 -10.50 9.71
C LEU A 32 18.94 -10.29 11.18
N ASP A 33 18.59 -9.13 11.71
CA ASP A 33 18.58 -8.82 13.13
C ASP A 33 17.11 -8.96 13.60
N SER A 34 16.72 -10.20 13.93
CA SER A 34 15.34 -10.58 14.23
C SER A 34 14.69 -9.74 15.33
N ASP A 35 15.50 -9.23 16.25
CA ASP A 35 15.04 -8.54 17.44
C ASP A 35 14.80 -7.04 17.15
N ASN A 36 15.53 -6.45 16.19
CA ASN A 36 15.52 -5.00 15.96
C ASN A 36 15.09 -4.57 14.55
N ASP A 37 15.08 -5.46 13.56
CA ASP A 37 14.59 -5.12 12.21
C ASP A 37 13.07 -5.18 12.10
N ASN A 38 12.40 -5.96 12.95
CA ASN A 38 10.96 -6.15 12.87
C ASN A 38 10.21 -5.33 13.93
N ILE A 39 10.17 -4.02 13.72
CA ILE A 39 9.63 -3.04 14.67
C ILE A 39 8.13 -3.27 14.90
N GLU A 40 7.70 -3.34 16.17
CA GLU A 40 6.28 -3.35 16.54
C GLU A 40 5.59 -2.08 16.06
N MET A 41 4.37 -2.18 15.52
CA MET A 41 3.64 -1.02 14.99
C MET A 41 3.52 0.09 16.04
N LYS A 42 3.26 -0.27 17.31
CA LYS A 42 3.13 0.66 18.44
C LYS A 42 4.33 1.61 18.62
N ASN A 43 5.52 1.19 18.18
CA ASN A 43 6.74 1.98 18.33
C ASN A 43 6.95 2.98 17.17
N LEU A 44 6.14 2.93 16.11
CA LEU A 44 6.24 3.81 14.94
C LEU A 44 5.53 5.16 15.13
N ILE A 45 5.69 5.78 16.30
CA ILE A 45 5.14 7.11 16.58
C ILE A 45 6.11 8.16 16.02
N GLN A 46 6.04 8.40 14.72
CA GLN A 46 6.89 9.36 14.01
C GLN A 46 6.10 10.21 13.01
N LYS A 47 6.76 11.21 12.43
CA LYS A 47 6.25 11.98 11.29
C LYS A 47 7.12 11.67 10.06
N PRO A 48 6.52 11.33 8.90
CA PRO A 48 5.08 11.13 8.65
C PRO A 48 4.48 9.95 9.44
N PHE A 49 3.20 10.05 9.78
CA PHE A 49 2.48 9.00 10.51
C PHE A 49 2.24 7.80 9.59
N HIS A 50 2.74 6.63 9.98
CA HIS A 50 2.72 5.45 9.12
C HIS A 50 1.36 4.74 9.16
N VAL A 51 0.81 4.46 7.98
CA VAL A 51 -0.45 3.74 7.79
C VAL A 51 -0.23 2.63 6.76
N VAL A 52 -0.40 1.39 7.16
CA VAL A 52 -0.32 0.22 6.26
C VAL A 52 -1.74 -0.22 5.92
N ASN A 53 -2.08 -0.23 4.64
CA ASN A 53 -3.38 -0.67 4.13
C ASN A 53 -3.37 -2.18 3.84
N MET A 54 -4.45 -2.85 4.17
CA MET A 54 -4.69 -4.28 3.91
C MET A 54 -6.15 -4.45 3.51
N THR A 55 -6.48 -5.60 2.92
CA THR A 55 -7.86 -5.93 2.60
C THR A 55 -8.44 -6.89 3.63
N LEU A 56 -9.53 -6.50 4.27
CA LEU A 56 -10.39 -7.38 5.05
C LEU A 56 -11.33 -8.14 4.11
N ASN A 57 -11.26 -9.47 4.11
CA ASN A 57 -12.10 -10.31 3.26
C ASN A 57 -13.40 -10.69 3.98
N LEU A 58 -14.55 -10.34 3.39
CA LEU A 58 -15.90 -10.51 3.90
C LEU A 58 -16.71 -11.39 2.93
N ALA A 59 -16.50 -12.71 2.90
CA ALA A 59 -17.16 -13.58 1.92
C ALA A 59 -18.68 -13.76 2.14
N GLU A 60 -19.16 -13.57 3.36
CA GLU A 60 -20.59 -13.52 3.70
C GLU A 60 -20.84 -12.32 4.62
N SER A 61 -21.78 -11.45 4.25
CA SER A 61 -22.28 -10.40 5.13
C SER A 61 -23.73 -10.04 4.77
N ASN A 62 -24.48 -9.58 5.76
CA ASN A 62 -25.90 -9.23 5.61
C ASN A 62 -26.13 -7.81 5.05
N ASN A 63 -25.06 -7.05 4.80
CA ASN A 63 -25.17 -5.68 4.29
C ASN A 63 -25.19 -5.69 2.75
N LEU A 64 -26.21 -5.07 2.17
CA LEU A 64 -26.41 -4.98 0.72
C LEU A 64 -25.23 -4.31 0.00
N ARG A 65 -24.46 -3.43 0.69
CA ARG A 65 -23.25 -2.79 0.14
C ARG A 65 -22.12 -3.80 -0.17
N TRP A 66 -22.09 -4.94 0.54
CA TRP A 66 -20.94 -5.85 0.58
C TRP A 66 -21.16 -7.16 -0.18
N GLN A 67 -22.40 -7.49 -0.57
CA GLN A 67 -22.72 -8.72 -1.29
C GLN A 67 -21.93 -8.88 -2.60
N ASN A 68 -21.65 -7.76 -3.29
CA ASN A 68 -20.90 -7.76 -4.54
C ASN A 68 -19.38 -7.55 -4.36
N ARG A 69 -18.95 -6.88 -3.29
CA ARG A 69 -17.53 -6.49 -3.10
C ARG A 69 -16.73 -7.46 -2.26
N LYS A 70 -17.35 -8.09 -1.25
CA LYS A 70 -16.74 -9.08 -0.34
C LYS A 70 -15.40 -8.64 0.29
N ALA A 71 -15.14 -7.33 0.37
CA ALA A 71 -13.88 -6.76 0.81
C ALA A 71 -14.08 -5.35 1.41
N GLU A 72 -13.28 -5.02 2.42
CA GLU A 72 -13.22 -3.70 3.08
C GLU A 72 -11.76 -3.30 3.36
N SER A 73 -11.51 -1.99 3.54
CA SER A 73 -10.18 -1.54 3.97
C SER A 73 -9.93 -1.91 5.42
N PHE A 74 -8.73 -2.41 5.69
CA PHE A 74 -8.18 -2.62 7.02
C PHE A 74 -6.86 -1.86 7.13
N THR A 75 -6.65 -1.12 8.20
CA THR A 75 -5.39 -0.39 8.41
C THR A 75 -4.67 -0.87 9.65
N ALA A 76 -3.34 -0.88 9.58
CA ALA A 76 -2.47 -0.96 10.75
C ALA A 76 -1.68 0.34 10.88
N THR A 77 -1.73 0.94 12.06
CA THR A 77 -1.01 2.18 12.40
C THR A 77 -0.31 2.01 13.74
N ALA A 78 0.47 3.00 14.18
CA ALA A 78 1.05 2.94 15.53
C ALA A 78 0.01 2.98 16.66
N LEU A 79 -1.15 3.58 16.40
CA LEU A 79 -2.19 3.73 17.42
C LEU A 79 -3.16 2.56 17.41
N HIS A 80 -3.68 2.23 16.23
CA HIS A 80 -4.73 1.24 16.09
C HIS A 80 -4.60 0.37 14.83
N CYS A 81 -5.15 -0.83 14.93
CA CYS A 81 -5.40 -1.76 13.83
C CYS A 81 -6.89 -2.03 13.70
N GLY A 82 -7.44 -2.01 12.49
CA GLY A 82 -8.85 -2.26 12.29
C GLY A 82 -9.42 -1.70 11.00
N SER A 83 -10.75 -1.76 10.91
CA SER A 83 -11.53 -1.20 9.82
C SER A 83 -12.65 -0.32 10.37
N SER A 84 -12.99 0.73 9.63
CA SER A 84 -14.12 1.60 9.97
C SER A 84 -15.46 0.86 9.89
N ASN A 85 -15.55 -0.18 9.05
CA ASN A 85 -16.77 -0.90 8.71
C ASN A 85 -16.56 -2.43 8.82
N MET A 86 -16.93 -3.07 9.95
CA MET A 86 -16.89 -4.54 10.10
C MET A 86 -18.26 -5.18 10.42
N GLY A 87 -19.33 -4.65 9.84
CA GLY A 87 -20.66 -5.27 9.93
C GLY A 87 -21.42 -5.08 11.24
N ASP A 88 -20.76 -4.78 12.35
CA ASP A 88 -21.37 -4.57 13.67
C ASP A 88 -21.14 -3.16 14.24
N GLY A 89 -21.52 -2.13 13.47
CA GLY A 89 -21.44 -0.72 13.89
C GLY A 89 -20.10 -0.05 13.57
N SER A 90 -19.98 1.22 13.95
CA SER A 90 -18.79 2.06 13.73
C SER A 90 -17.68 1.77 14.75
N GLY A 91 -16.43 1.75 14.30
CA GLY A 91 -15.25 1.84 15.18
C GLY A 91 -14.61 0.51 15.56
N ASN A 92 -14.40 -0.40 14.60
CA ASN A 92 -13.79 -1.71 14.85
C ASN A 92 -12.27 -1.66 14.82
N TYR A 93 -11.71 -0.85 15.73
CA TYR A 93 -10.29 -0.64 15.91
C TYR A 93 -9.83 -1.16 17.27
N ARG A 94 -8.67 -1.81 17.29
CA ARG A 94 -7.97 -2.26 18.51
C ARG A 94 -6.63 -1.56 18.62
N ALA A 95 -6.20 -1.27 19.83
CA ALA A 95 -4.89 -0.68 20.08
C ALA A 95 -3.79 -1.58 19.51
N SER A 96 -2.87 -1.01 18.73
CA SER A 96 -1.83 -1.77 18.04
C SER A 96 -0.87 -2.49 19.00
N GLU A 97 -0.75 -1.98 20.22
CA GLU A 97 0.03 -2.61 21.30
C GLU A 97 -0.51 -3.98 21.75
N ASN A 98 -1.80 -4.24 21.55
CA ASN A 98 -2.48 -5.44 22.04
C ASN A 98 -3.05 -6.29 20.90
N TYR A 99 -2.87 -5.88 19.65
CA TYR A 99 -3.46 -6.54 18.49
C TYR A 99 -2.50 -7.55 17.87
N GLY A 100 -3.01 -8.74 17.54
CA GLY A 100 -2.27 -9.75 16.80
C GLY A 100 -0.98 -10.19 17.50
N CYS A 101 -1.00 -10.35 18.83
CA CYS A 101 0.18 -10.71 19.60
C CYS A 101 0.62 -12.15 19.30
N ASN A 102 1.89 -12.30 18.96
CA ASN A 102 2.53 -13.60 18.82
C ASN A 102 2.95 -14.09 20.20
N THR A 103 2.23 -15.06 20.74
CA THR A 103 2.46 -15.60 22.09
C THR A 103 3.82 -16.29 22.24
N GLN A 104 4.49 -16.70 21.16
CA GLN A 104 5.81 -17.33 21.23
C GLN A 104 6.92 -16.32 21.50
N VAL A 105 6.76 -15.09 20.98
CA VAL A 105 7.79 -14.04 21.01
C VAL A 105 7.38 -12.87 21.91
N GLY A 106 6.12 -12.81 22.34
CA GLY A 106 5.59 -11.74 23.18
C GLY A 106 5.44 -10.40 22.46
N GLN A 107 5.38 -10.40 21.12
CA GLN A 107 5.34 -9.18 20.31
C GLN A 107 3.95 -8.98 19.69
N ALA A 108 3.46 -7.73 19.70
CA ALA A 108 2.27 -7.33 18.98
C ALA A 108 2.53 -7.28 17.46
N ILE A 109 1.51 -6.92 16.67
CA ILE A 109 1.68 -6.76 15.23
C ILE A 109 2.86 -5.85 14.88
N THR A 110 3.70 -6.31 13.95
CA THR A 110 4.91 -5.61 13.52
C THR A 110 4.76 -5.01 12.14
N LEU A 111 5.59 -4.02 11.81
CA LEU A 111 5.66 -3.41 10.49
C LEU A 111 5.92 -4.46 9.40
N GLY A 112 6.87 -5.36 9.62
CA GLY A 112 7.16 -6.43 8.67
C GLY A 112 5.94 -7.32 8.41
N THR A 113 5.18 -7.67 9.46
CA THR A 113 3.97 -8.50 9.31
C THR A 113 2.86 -7.74 8.58
N ALA A 114 2.65 -6.47 8.91
CA ALA A 114 1.67 -5.62 8.23
C ALA A 114 2.04 -5.42 6.75
N ALA A 115 3.30 -5.09 6.44
CA ALA A 115 3.79 -4.90 5.09
C ALA A 115 3.72 -6.19 4.26
N ALA A 116 4.12 -7.32 4.82
CA ALA A 116 4.03 -8.62 4.15
C ALA A 116 2.59 -9.04 3.88
N THR A 117 1.64 -8.67 4.75
CA THR A 117 0.20 -8.91 4.52
C THR A 117 -0.35 -7.96 3.47
N SER A 118 0.06 -6.68 3.51
CA SER A 118 -0.33 -5.63 2.55
C SER A 118 0.10 -5.93 1.11
N GLY A 119 1.25 -6.60 0.91
CA GLY A 119 1.80 -6.94 -0.41
C GLY A 119 1.76 -8.44 -0.74
N ALA A 120 0.93 -9.22 -0.03
CA ALA A 120 0.94 -10.69 -0.07
C ALA A 120 0.51 -11.31 -1.43
N ALA A 121 0.23 -10.52 -2.48
CA ALA A 121 -0.33 -11.02 -3.74
C ALA A 121 0.60 -11.87 -4.64
N ALA A 122 1.90 -12.03 -4.36
CA ALA A 122 2.79 -12.90 -5.17
C ALA A 122 3.87 -13.55 -4.28
N SER A 123 4.36 -14.78 -4.45
CA SER A 123 4.71 -15.64 -5.60
C SER A 123 4.75 -17.13 -5.15
N PRO A 124 4.90 -18.23 -5.95
CA PRO A 124 5.63 -18.38 -7.21
C PRO A 124 5.01 -19.42 -8.20
N ASN A 125 3.85 -19.13 -8.81
CA ASN A 125 3.34 -19.84 -10.01
C ASN A 125 2.05 -19.22 -10.59
N MET A 126 1.88 -17.89 -10.48
CA MET A 126 0.67 -17.22 -10.97
C MET A 126 0.73 -16.94 -12.48
N GLY A 127 0.83 -18.03 -13.25
CA GLY A 127 0.65 -18.06 -14.70
C GLY A 127 -0.32 -19.18 -15.09
N TYR A 128 -1.52 -18.78 -15.50
CA TYR A 128 -2.48 -19.52 -16.34
C TYR A 128 -3.44 -20.60 -15.79
N TYR A 129 -3.38 -21.07 -14.54
CA TYR A 129 -4.37 -22.08 -14.07
C TYR A 129 -4.76 -21.95 -12.59
N THR A 130 -5.68 -21.05 -12.22
CA THR A 130 -6.29 -21.09 -10.87
C THR A 130 -7.73 -20.60 -10.87
N SER A 131 -8.66 -21.50 -11.24
CA SER A 131 -10.11 -21.26 -11.12
C SER A 131 -10.87 -22.44 -10.52
N SER A 132 -10.21 -23.46 -9.97
CA SER A 132 -10.88 -24.65 -9.42
C SER A 132 -10.70 -24.77 -7.91
N ALA A 133 -11.77 -25.18 -7.22
CA ALA A 133 -11.77 -25.43 -5.77
C ALA A 133 -10.68 -26.45 -5.34
N ALA A 134 -10.28 -27.34 -6.24
CA ALA A 134 -9.17 -28.27 -6.04
C ALA A 134 -7.80 -27.58 -5.97
N VAL A 135 -7.56 -26.55 -6.80
CA VAL A 135 -6.32 -25.76 -6.73
C VAL A 135 -6.32 -24.88 -5.48
N SER A 136 -7.44 -24.27 -5.11
CA SER A 136 -7.57 -23.55 -3.82
C SER A 136 -7.34 -24.49 -2.62
N PHE A 137 -7.86 -25.72 -2.66
CA PHE A 137 -7.62 -26.75 -1.65
C PHE A 137 -6.13 -27.16 -1.61
N LEU A 138 -5.47 -27.34 -2.76
CA LEU A 138 -4.05 -27.69 -2.82
C LEU A 138 -3.16 -26.53 -2.36
N MET A 139 -3.47 -25.28 -2.71
CA MET A 139 -2.76 -24.09 -2.20
C MET A 139 -2.92 -23.97 -0.68
N ALA A 140 -4.11 -24.22 -0.15
CA ALA A 140 -4.36 -24.28 1.29
C ALA A 140 -3.58 -25.44 1.94
N LEU A 141 -3.58 -26.63 1.34
CA LEU A 141 -2.89 -27.84 1.83
C LEU A 141 -1.35 -27.70 1.82
N PHE A 142 -0.79 -27.01 0.82
CA PHE A 142 0.65 -26.74 0.68
C PHE A 142 1.09 -25.39 1.27
N ASN A 143 0.22 -24.70 2.02
CA ASN A 143 0.54 -23.47 2.75
C ASN A 143 1.05 -22.32 1.87
N ILE A 144 0.58 -22.28 0.61
CA ILE A 144 0.73 -21.19 -0.35
C ILE A 144 -0.41 -20.20 -0.05
N ARG A 145 -0.26 -19.44 1.05
CA ARG A 145 -1.26 -18.46 1.50
C ARG A 145 -0.91 -17.07 1.00
N LEU A 146 -1.89 -16.40 0.38
CA LEU A 146 -1.85 -15.00 -0.08
C LEU A 146 -2.40 -14.02 0.97
N GLY A 147 -2.47 -14.43 2.25
CA GLY A 147 -3.07 -13.63 3.32
C GLY A 147 -2.85 -14.23 4.73
N TRP A 148 -3.31 -13.51 5.75
CA TRP A 148 -3.07 -13.79 7.17
C TRP A 148 -4.38 -13.85 7.96
N TRP A 149 -4.55 -14.89 8.79
CA TRP A 149 -5.66 -15.01 9.73
C TRP A 149 -5.30 -14.35 11.07
N LEU A 150 -6.01 -13.27 11.42
CA LEU A 150 -5.83 -12.55 12.68
C LEU A 150 -7.11 -12.56 13.51
N GLY A 151 -7.00 -12.25 14.80
CA GLY A 151 -8.17 -12.00 15.64
C GLY A 151 -9.05 -10.88 15.09
N ASN A 152 -10.35 -11.03 15.20
CA ASN A 152 -11.31 -10.03 14.72
C ASN A 152 -11.21 -8.73 15.57
N THR A 153 -11.11 -7.56 14.94
CA THR A 153 -11.01 -6.27 15.66
C THR A 153 -12.36 -5.73 16.16
N GLY A 154 -13.49 -6.27 15.69
CA GLY A 154 -14.83 -5.93 16.14
C GLY A 154 -15.23 -6.66 17.41
N LYS A 155 -16.49 -6.54 17.85
CA LYS A 155 -16.95 -7.11 19.13
C LYS A 155 -16.81 -8.63 19.17
N ARG A 156 -17.00 -9.28 18.03
CA ARG A 156 -16.92 -10.74 17.89
C ARG A 156 -15.53 -11.31 18.17
N GLY A 157 -14.50 -10.49 18.14
CA GLY A 157 -13.14 -10.88 18.50
C GLY A 157 -12.67 -10.38 19.86
N ASP A 158 -13.54 -9.94 20.77
CA ASP A 158 -13.14 -9.48 22.11
C ASP A 158 -12.20 -10.47 22.85
N ASP A 159 -12.39 -11.78 22.64
CA ASP A 159 -11.57 -12.84 23.25
C ASP A 159 -10.38 -13.29 22.38
N THR A 160 -10.25 -12.78 21.15
CA THR A 160 -9.32 -13.31 20.14
C THR A 160 -8.49 -12.25 19.41
N TYR A 161 -8.83 -10.96 19.50
CA TYR A 161 -8.15 -9.87 18.79
C TYR A 161 -6.64 -9.81 19.08
N ASN A 162 -6.24 -10.24 20.26
CA ASN A 162 -4.85 -10.29 20.70
C ASN A 162 -4.06 -11.49 20.15
N LEU A 163 -4.65 -12.33 19.30
CA LEU A 163 -3.99 -13.52 18.77
C LEU A 163 -3.47 -13.28 17.35
N ALA A 164 -2.17 -13.50 17.15
CA ALA A 164 -1.53 -13.47 15.83
C ALA A 164 -1.98 -14.60 14.89
N THR A 165 -2.58 -15.66 15.44
CA THR A 165 -3.08 -16.82 14.68
C THR A 165 -4.27 -17.47 15.40
N PRO A 166 -5.14 -18.21 14.70
CA PRO A 166 -6.23 -18.95 15.35
C PRO A 166 -5.75 -20.07 16.27
N ARG A 167 -6.43 -20.26 17.43
CA ARG A 167 -6.08 -21.31 18.40
C ARG A 167 -6.30 -22.75 17.89
N PHE A 168 -7.27 -22.93 16.98
CA PHE A 168 -7.62 -24.24 16.39
C PHE A 168 -7.68 -24.13 14.87
N SER A 169 -6.63 -24.61 14.20
CA SER A 169 -6.42 -24.52 12.74
C SER A 169 -7.39 -25.35 11.85
N PRO A 170 -7.89 -26.55 12.23
CA PRO A 170 -8.64 -27.40 11.29
C PRO A 170 -9.97 -26.82 10.84
N ARG A 171 -10.73 -26.18 11.74
CA ARG A 171 -12.06 -25.64 11.41
C ARG A 171 -11.98 -24.42 10.48
N LEU A 172 -10.95 -23.60 10.63
CA LEU A 172 -10.67 -22.49 9.71
C LEU A 172 -10.16 -22.98 8.36
N PHE A 173 -9.35 -24.04 8.36
CA PHE A 173 -8.90 -24.71 7.13
C PHE A 173 -10.07 -25.20 6.27
N PHE A 174 -11.09 -25.81 6.88
CA PHE A 174 -12.31 -26.20 6.16
C PHE A 174 -13.18 -24.99 5.77
N ALA A 175 -13.31 -23.97 6.63
CA ALA A 175 -14.05 -22.75 6.27
C ALA A 175 -13.44 -22.03 5.05
N GLU A 176 -12.11 -21.99 4.96
CA GLU A 176 -11.34 -21.46 3.84
C GLU A 176 -11.52 -22.30 2.56
N ALA A 177 -11.41 -23.64 2.68
CA ALA A 177 -11.60 -24.56 1.57
C ALA A 177 -13.02 -24.52 0.94
N PHE A 178 -14.02 -24.06 1.72
CA PHE A 178 -15.41 -23.90 1.25
C PHE A 178 -15.82 -22.43 1.02
N GLY A 179 -14.89 -21.46 1.07
CA GLY A 179 -15.18 -20.05 0.81
C GLY A 179 -16.10 -19.37 1.84
N ARG A 180 -16.17 -19.91 3.06
CA ARG A 180 -17.02 -19.44 4.17
C ARG A 180 -16.23 -18.57 5.15
N THR A 181 -15.68 -17.45 4.67
CA THR A 181 -15.14 -16.37 5.51
C THR A 181 -16.26 -15.38 5.84
N ASN A 182 -16.97 -15.61 6.93
CA ASN A 182 -18.09 -14.75 7.35
C ASN A 182 -17.61 -13.69 8.36
N ASP A 183 -18.23 -12.51 8.38
CA ASP A 183 -17.97 -11.44 9.35
C ASP A 183 -18.32 -11.85 10.80
N THR A 184 -19.03 -12.97 10.96
CA THR A 184 -19.45 -13.55 12.25
C THR A 184 -18.36 -14.33 12.99
N ASN A 185 -17.17 -14.47 12.40
CA ASN A 185 -16.09 -15.30 12.94
C ASN A 185 -15.23 -14.50 13.96
N PRO A 186 -14.80 -15.10 15.09
CA PRO A 186 -13.81 -14.49 15.99
C PRO A 186 -12.45 -14.22 15.33
N TYR A 187 -12.23 -14.68 14.10
CA TYR A 187 -11.06 -14.40 13.29
C TYR A 187 -11.43 -13.78 11.96
N ILE A 188 -10.56 -12.91 11.45
CA ILE A 188 -10.67 -12.25 10.16
C ILE A 188 -9.53 -12.68 9.25
N TYR A 189 -9.79 -12.68 7.94
CA TYR A 189 -8.79 -12.97 6.93
C TYR A 189 -8.36 -11.69 6.23
N LEU A 190 -7.09 -11.32 6.41
CA LEU A 190 -6.48 -10.16 5.78
C LEU A 190 -5.66 -10.59 4.57
N SER A 191 -5.69 -9.81 3.51
CA SER A 191 -4.90 -10.03 2.30
C SER A 191 -4.30 -8.72 1.79
N ASP A 192 -3.65 -8.81 0.63
CA ASP A 192 -3.09 -7.68 -0.11
C ASP A 192 -4.05 -6.48 -0.17
N GLY A 193 -3.54 -5.28 0.10
CA GLY A 193 -4.33 -4.03 0.11
C GLY A 193 -4.93 -3.68 -1.25
N GLY A 194 -4.27 -4.09 -2.34
CA GLY A 194 -4.73 -3.92 -3.71
C GLY A 194 -6.01 -4.68 -4.04
N HIS A 195 -6.38 -5.71 -3.27
CA HIS A 195 -7.67 -6.39 -3.43
C HIS A 195 -8.88 -5.51 -3.11
N PHE A 196 -8.70 -4.46 -2.29
CA PHE A 196 -9.72 -3.44 -2.04
C PHE A 196 -9.41 -2.15 -2.81
N GLU A 197 -8.27 -1.51 -2.52
CA GLU A 197 -7.86 -0.24 -3.12
C GLU A 197 -6.32 -0.09 -3.05
N ASN A 198 -5.68 -0.04 -4.22
CA ASN A 198 -4.23 -0.22 -4.37
C ASN A 198 -3.39 1.05 -4.12
N LEU A 199 -4.00 2.24 -4.21
CA LEU A 199 -3.28 3.54 -4.12
C LEU A 199 -3.27 4.13 -2.71
N GLY A 200 -4.04 3.57 -1.78
CA GLY A 200 -4.18 4.07 -0.40
C GLY A 200 -4.94 5.41 -0.28
N ILE A 201 -5.51 5.91 -1.38
CA ILE A 201 -6.27 7.17 -1.41
C ILE A 201 -7.52 7.06 -0.54
N TYR A 202 -8.18 5.91 -0.55
CA TYR A 202 -9.44 5.70 0.16
C TYR A 202 -9.31 6.03 1.65
N GLU A 203 -8.29 5.49 2.31
CA GLU A 203 -8.05 5.70 3.74
C GLU A 203 -7.60 7.14 4.06
N MET A 204 -6.91 7.82 3.13
CA MET A 204 -6.54 9.23 3.31
C MET A 204 -7.75 10.16 3.19
N VAL A 205 -8.67 9.88 2.26
CA VAL A 205 -9.94 10.61 2.13
C VAL A 205 -10.88 10.34 3.30
N LEU A 206 -10.90 9.11 3.81
CA LEU A 206 -11.63 8.77 5.05
C LEU A 206 -11.17 9.62 6.24
N ARG A 207 -9.87 9.97 6.29
CA ARG A 207 -9.25 10.82 7.32
C ARG A 207 -9.33 12.32 7.02
N ARG A 208 -9.98 12.72 5.92
CA ARG A 208 -10.10 14.12 5.48
C ARG A 208 -8.75 14.82 5.31
N CYS A 209 -7.75 14.10 4.79
CA CYS A 209 -6.45 14.69 4.48
C CYS A 209 -6.62 15.81 3.44
N LYS A 210 -6.14 17.02 3.77
CA LYS A 210 -6.24 18.22 2.91
C LYS A 210 -5.32 18.17 1.69
N LEU A 211 -4.19 17.48 1.81
CA LEU A 211 -3.25 17.26 0.72
C LEU A 211 -2.87 15.78 0.71
N ILE A 212 -3.14 15.13 -0.41
CA ILE A 212 -2.78 13.74 -0.66
C ILE A 212 -1.81 13.71 -1.84
N ILE A 213 -0.63 13.13 -1.64
CA ILE A 213 0.32 12.87 -2.72
C ILE A 213 0.38 11.36 -2.92
N VAL A 214 0.10 10.91 -4.14
CA VAL A 214 0.08 9.51 -4.52
C VAL A 214 1.22 9.27 -5.48
N CYS A 215 2.07 8.31 -5.16
CA CYS A 215 3.02 7.73 -6.10
C CYS A 215 2.45 6.38 -6.57
N ASP A 216 1.90 6.35 -7.77
CA ASP A 216 1.34 5.13 -8.34
C ASP A 216 2.43 4.27 -8.98
N ALA A 217 2.82 3.20 -8.29
CA ALA A 217 3.78 2.20 -8.74
C ALA A 217 3.11 0.95 -9.37
N SER A 218 1.82 1.00 -9.72
CA SER A 218 1.15 -0.10 -10.43
C SER A 218 1.66 -0.26 -11.87
N ALA A 219 1.63 -1.50 -12.36
CA ALA A 219 1.84 -1.79 -13.78
C ALA A 219 0.61 -1.35 -14.60
N ASP A 220 0.80 -0.40 -15.52
CA ASP A 220 -0.26 0.06 -16.42
C ASP A 220 0.30 0.39 -17.82
N PRO A 221 0.78 -0.62 -18.58
CA PRO A 221 1.45 -0.40 -19.87
C PRO A 221 0.56 0.29 -20.92
N HIS A 222 -0.77 0.25 -20.73
CA HIS A 222 -1.75 0.85 -21.63
C HIS A 222 -2.34 2.16 -21.09
N PHE A 223 -1.85 2.69 -19.96
CA PHE A 223 -2.33 3.95 -19.38
C PHE A 223 -3.88 3.98 -19.21
N THR A 224 -4.42 2.86 -18.72
CA THR A 224 -5.86 2.71 -18.45
C THR A 224 -6.29 3.42 -17.17
N PHE A 225 -5.36 3.59 -16.22
CA PHE A 225 -5.54 4.16 -14.88
C PHE A 225 -6.68 3.48 -14.11
N SER A 226 -6.75 2.15 -14.22
CA SER A 226 -7.82 1.35 -13.63
C SER A 226 -7.85 1.45 -12.11
N ASP A 227 -6.69 1.44 -11.45
CA ASP A 227 -6.58 1.59 -9.99
C ASP A 227 -7.10 2.95 -9.52
N LEU A 228 -6.71 4.04 -10.20
CA LEU A 228 -7.20 5.39 -9.91
C LEU A 228 -8.72 5.50 -10.12
N GLY A 229 -9.22 4.94 -11.23
CA GLY A 229 -10.66 4.91 -11.52
C GLY A 229 -11.45 4.14 -10.46
N ASN A 230 -10.92 3.00 -10.01
CA ASN A 230 -11.51 2.18 -8.95
C ASN A 230 -11.55 2.93 -7.61
N ALA A 231 -10.45 3.59 -7.22
CA ALA A 231 -10.36 4.39 -6.00
C ALA A 231 -11.39 5.54 -6.00
N VAL A 232 -11.40 6.37 -7.06
CA VAL A 232 -12.34 7.49 -7.21
C VAL A 232 -13.79 7.01 -7.19
N HIS A 233 -14.09 5.89 -7.85
CA HIS A 233 -15.43 5.32 -7.86
C HIS A 233 -15.87 4.88 -6.46
N LYS A 234 -15.01 4.14 -5.72
CA LYS A 234 -15.29 3.69 -4.35
C LYS A 234 -15.51 4.86 -3.40
N ILE A 235 -14.60 5.84 -3.40
CA ILE A 235 -14.68 7.04 -2.56
C ILE A 235 -16.02 7.76 -2.77
N ARG A 236 -16.42 7.97 -4.03
CA ARG A 236 -17.69 8.62 -4.34
C ARG A 236 -18.91 7.84 -3.87
N VAL A 237 -18.93 6.53 -4.10
CA VAL A 237 -20.08 5.68 -3.73
C VAL A 237 -20.19 5.53 -2.21
N ASP A 238 -19.06 5.42 -1.51
CA ASP A 238 -19.06 5.05 -0.10
C ASP A 238 -19.08 6.27 0.82
N MET A 239 -18.46 7.37 0.41
CA MET A 239 -18.31 8.59 1.22
C MET A 239 -19.06 9.81 0.67
N GLY A 240 -19.61 9.73 -0.55
CA GLY A 240 -20.26 10.88 -1.19
C GLY A 240 -19.28 12.00 -1.61
N VAL A 241 -17.97 11.72 -1.59
CA VAL A 241 -16.91 12.69 -1.94
C VAL A 241 -16.50 12.51 -3.40
N SER A 242 -16.53 13.59 -4.19
CA SER A 242 -16.04 13.58 -5.57
C SER A 242 -14.56 13.98 -5.65
N ILE A 243 -13.83 13.39 -6.59
CA ILE A 243 -12.46 13.79 -6.92
C ILE A 243 -12.45 14.29 -8.38
N GLU A 244 -12.16 15.59 -8.55
CA GLU A 244 -12.34 16.31 -9.82
C GLU A 244 -11.00 16.79 -10.39
N PHE A 245 -10.66 16.33 -11.59
CA PHE A 245 -9.42 16.71 -12.28
C PHE A 245 -9.61 17.98 -13.12
N LYS A 246 -8.77 19.00 -12.91
CA LYS A 246 -8.99 20.36 -13.45
C LYS A 246 -8.67 20.55 -14.94
N LYS A 247 -7.72 19.79 -15.51
CA LYS A 247 -7.31 19.93 -16.93
C LYS A 247 -7.03 18.59 -17.59
N GLU A 248 -5.97 17.93 -17.15
CA GLU A 248 -5.56 16.62 -17.67
C GLU A 248 -5.94 15.55 -16.64
N ARG A 249 -6.81 14.62 -17.03
CA ARG A 249 -7.27 13.56 -16.13
C ARG A 249 -6.15 12.58 -15.75
N ARG A 250 -5.08 12.55 -16.55
CA ARG A 250 -4.04 11.52 -16.57
C ARG A 250 -2.73 12.16 -17.01
N PRO A 251 -1.60 11.84 -16.35
CA PRO A 251 -0.29 12.17 -16.92
C PRO A 251 -0.15 11.54 -18.31
N LYS A 252 0.28 12.33 -19.31
CA LYS A 252 0.59 11.84 -20.67
C LYS A 252 2.02 11.29 -20.72
N LYS A 253 2.43 10.70 -21.84
CA LYS A 253 3.85 10.41 -22.11
C LYS A 253 4.66 11.72 -21.94
N GLY A 254 5.56 11.77 -20.96
CA GLY A 254 6.33 12.98 -20.56
C GLY A 254 5.71 13.89 -19.50
N GLY A 255 4.50 13.57 -19.06
CA GLY A 255 3.91 14.14 -17.85
C GLY A 255 4.11 13.19 -16.68
N TYR A 256 4.66 13.68 -15.57
CA TYR A 256 4.91 12.85 -14.38
C TYR A 256 3.83 12.96 -13.31
N ILE A 257 3.03 14.02 -13.35
CA ILE A 257 2.08 14.37 -12.29
C ILE A 257 0.80 14.96 -12.88
N THR A 258 -0.31 14.77 -12.18
CA THR A 258 -1.56 15.53 -12.38
C THR A 258 -2.15 15.93 -11.04
N MET A 259 -3.08 16.89 -11.06
CA MET A 259 -3.74 17.41 -9.88
C MET A 259 -5.26 17.33 -9.98
N ALA A 260 -5.89 16.94 -8.88
CA ALA A 260 -7.33 16.93 -8.68
C ALA A 260 -7.74 17.60 -7.38
N GLU A 261 -8.99 18.00 -7.30
CA GLU A 261 -9.63 18.56 -6.11
C GLU A 261 -10.52 17.51 -5.45
N ILE A 262 -10.44 17.40 -4.14
CA ILE A 262 -11.21 16.45 -3.33
C ILE A 262 -12.36 17.21 -2.66
N LYS A 263 -13.59 16.93 -3.08
CA LYS A 263 -14.78 17.70 -2.70
C LYS A 263 -15.37 17.25 -1.36
N TYR A 264 -14.68 17.50 -0.25
CA TYR A 264 -15.17 17.18 1.09
C TYR A 264 -16.44 17.95 1.45
N SER A 265 -16.56 19.19 0.99
CA SER A 265 -17.73 20.04 1.18
C SER A 265 -19.05 19.42 0.69
N GLN A 266 -18.99 18.54 -0.33
CA GLN A 266 -20.17 17.83 -0.86
C GLN A 266 -20.74 16.82 0.14
N ALA A 267 -19.88 16.20 0.96
CA ALA A 267 -20.30 15.19 1.92
C ALA A 267 -20.54 15.77 3.33
N ASP A 268 -19.72 16.74 3.74
CA ASP A 268 -19.68 17.22 5.12
C ASP A 268 -20.27 18.64 5.29
N GLY A 269 -20.69 19.29 4.19
CA GLY A 269 -21.27 20.63 4.16
C GLY A 269 -20.29 21.74 3.75
N GLU A 270 -20.83 22.88 3.32
CA GLU A 270 -20.05 23.99 2.71
C GLU A 270 -19.01 24.63 3.63
N ALA A 271 -19.11 24.45 4.95
CA ALA A 271 -18.14 24.96 5.91
C ALA A 271 -16.82 24.17 5.93
N VAL A 272 -16.79 22.97 5.32
CA VAL A 272 -15.59 22.12 5.28
C VAL A 272 -14.75 22.44 4.04
N GLU A 273 -13.45 22.66 4.26
CA GLU A 273 -12.50 22.93 3.18
C GLU A 273 -12.24 21.69 2.32
N ASP A 274 -12.28 21.86 1.00
CA ASP A 274 -11.93 20.82 0.04
C ASP A 274 -10.42 20.50 0.06
N GLY A 275 -10.06 19.29 -0.36
CA GLY A 275 -8.68 18.81 -0.41
C GLY A 275 -8.06 18.90 -1.81
N THR A 276 -6.76 18.63 -1.89
CA THR A 276 -6.00 18.49 -3.13
C THR A 276 -5.37 17.10 -3.23
N LEU A 277 -5.48 16.47 -4.39
CA LEU A 277 -4.80 15.24 -4.75
C LEU A 277 -3.73 15.54 -5.81
N LEU A 278 -2.48 15.18 -5.52
CA LEU A 278 -1.37 15.12 -6.47
C LEU A 278 -1.12 13.66 -6.81
N TYR A 279 -1.30 13.30 -8.08
CA TYR A 279 -1.16 11.93 -8.55
C TYR A 279 0.03 11.83 -9.49
N ILE A 280 1.04 11.07 -9.07
CA ILE A 280 2.31 10.86 -9.75
C ILE A 280 2.29 9.47 -10.37
N LYS A 281 2.62 9.37 -11.65
CA LYS A 281 2.73 8.10 -12.39
C LYS A 281 4.07 8.07 -13.13
N PRO A 282 4.90 7.02 -12.97
CA PRO A 282 6.07 6.84 -13.82
C PRO A 282 5.69 6.81 -15.28
N THR A 283 6.30 7.69 -16.06
CA THR A 283 6.20 7.73 -17.53
C THR A 283 7.61 7.99 -18.06
N LEU A 284 7.78 7.81 -19.37
CA LEU A 284 9.05 8.09 -20.06
C LEU A 284 8.77 8.97 -21.27
N ASP A 285 9.63 9.96 -21.52
CA ASP A 285 9.59 10.78 -22.74
C ASP A 285 10.91 10.88 -23.49
N GLU A 286 11.89 10.04 -23.14
CA GLU A 286 13.22 9.99 -23.73
C GLU A 286 14.09 11.21 -23.39
N SER A 287 13.63 12.09 -22.49
CA SER A 287 14.44 13.17 -21.90
C SER A 287 15.20 12.74 -20.65
N GLU A 288 14.99 11.50 -20.20
CA GLU A 288 15.67 10.89 -19.07
C GLU A 288 17.16 10.60 -19.35
N SER A 289 17.92 10.23 -18.31
CA SER A 289 19.34 9.90 -18.43
C SER A 289 19.58 8.65 -19.28
N ILE A 290 20.79 8.56 -19.87
CA ILE A 290 21.14 7.53 -20.86
C ILE A 290 21.00 6.09 -20.32
N ASP A 291 21.22 5.90 -19.02
CA ASP A 291 21.04 4.62 -18.32
C ASP A 291 19.56 4.19 -18.28
N ILE A 292 18.64 5.12 -17.98
CA ILE A 292 17.19 4.87 -17.98
C ILE A 292 16.72 4.54 -19.40
N VAL A 293 17.13 5.32 -20.39
CA VAL A 293 16.78 5.11 -21.81
C VAL A 293 17.34 3.77 -22.31
N ASN A 294 18.57 3.42 -21.94
CA ASN A 294 19.16 2.14 -22.30
C ASN A 294 18.41 0.96 -21.65
N TYR A 295 18.02 1.08 -20.38
CA TYR A 295 17.21 0.05 -19.72
C TYR A 295 15.85 -0.12 -20.42
N GLN A 296 15.15 0.97 -20.73
CA GLN A 296 13.91 0.93 -21.51
C GLN A 296 14.09 0.25 -22.87
N SER A 297 15.19 0.54 -23.58
CA SER A 297 15.45 -0.03 -24.92
C SER A 297 15.58 -1.57 -24.92
N THR A 298 15.93 -2.15 -23.76
CA THR A 298 16.07 -3.59 -23.58
C THR A 298 14.89 -4.21 -22.81
N ASN A 299 14.02 -3.40 -22.21
CA ASN A 299 12.87 -3.83 -21.41
C ASN A 299 11.62 -3.02 -21.81
N ALA A 300 10.88 -3.53 -22.80
CA ALA A 300 9.78 -2.80 -23.44
C ALA A 300 8.64 -2.42 -22.49
N ASP A 301 8.42 -3.19 -21.43
CA ASP A 301 7.36 -2.94 -20.46
C ASP A 301 7.76 -1.89 -19.41
N PHE A 302 9.04 -1.51 -19.28
CA PHE A 302 9.49 -0.49 -18.32
C PHE A 302 8.89 0.89 -18.66
N PRO A 303 8.33 1.65 -17.67
CA PRO A 303 8.33 1.45 -16.22
C PRO A 303 7.02 0.83 -15.68
N HIS A 304 6.41 -0.06 -16.44
CA HIS A 304 5.15 -0.76 -16.17
C HIS A 304 5.31 -2.29 -16.23
N GLU A 305 6.49 -2.79 -15.86
CA GLU A 305 6.72 -4.23 -15.74
C GLU A 305 5.76 -4.83 -14.70
N SER A 306 5.36 -6.09 -14.93
CA SER A 306 4.34 -6.75 -14.10
C SER A 306 4.74 -6.79 -12.62
N THR A 307 3.83 -6.34 -11.74
CA THR A 307 4.00 -6.40 -10.28
C THR A 307 3.98 -7.82 -9.70
N SER A 308 3.74 -8.83 -10.53
CA SER A 308 3.94 -10.24 -10.17
C SER A 308 5.41 -10.57 -9.94
N ASP A 309 6.33 -9.84 -10.58
CA ASP A 309 7.75 -9.92 -10.28
C ASP A 309 8.06 -9.02 -9.08
N GLN A 310 8.44 -9.64 -7.98
CA GLN A 310 8.81 -8.96 -6.75
C GLN A 310 10.31 -9.12 -6.43
N MET A 311 11.09 -9.75 -7.32
CA MET A 311 12.50 -10.05 -7.11
C MET A 311 13.36 -9.31 -8.14
N PHE A 312 13.42 -7.99 -7.98
CA PHE A 312 14.19 -7.15 -8.89
C PHE A 312 15.69 -7.47 -8.80
N ASN A 313 16.33 -7.53 -9.97
CA ASN A 313 17.78 -7.49 -10.04
C ASN A 313 18.29 -6.05 -9.82
N GLU A 314 19.60 -5.89 -9.66
CA GLU A 314 20.23 -4.60 -9.40
C GLU A 314 19.90 -3.54 -10.47
N ALA A 315 20.00 -3.91 -11.75
CA ALA A 315 19.74 -3.00 -12.85
C ALA A 315 18.28 -2.50 -12.85
N GLN A 316 17.32 -3.41 -12.68
CA GLN A 316 15.90 -3.07 -12.60
C GLN A 316 15.61 -2.14 -11.42
N PHE A 317 16.09 -2.50 -10.21
CA PHE A 317 15.88 -1.68 -9.02
C PHE A 317 16.48 -0.28 -9.18
N GLU A 318 17.71 -0.19 -9.67
CA GLU A 318 18.39 1.09 -9.88
C GLU A 318 17.71 1.93 -10.96
N SER A 319 17.21 1.32 -12.05
CA SER A 319 16.44 2.03 -13.08
C SER A 319 15.14 2.63 -12.54
N TYR A 320 14.37 1.92 -11.71
CA TYR A 320 13.18 2.50 -11.05
C TYR A 320 13.56 3.59 -10.05
N ARG A 321 14.61 3.40 -9.24
CA ARG A 321 15.09 4.39 -8.27
C ARG A 321 15.53 5.68 -8.98
N SER A 322 16.31 5.55 -10.05
CA SER A 322 16.81 6.67 -10.86
C SER A 322 15.69 7.38 -11.60
N LEU A 323 14.73 6.64 -12.18
CA LEU A 323 13.54 7.25 -12.80
C LEU A 323 12.71 8.04 -11.78
N GLY A 324 12.43 7.45 -10.61
CA GLY A 324 11.69 8.15 -9.55
C GLY A 324 12.40 9.43 -9.10
N PHE A 325 13.72 9.38 -8.94
CA PHE A 325 14.52 10.57 -8.63
C PHE A 325 14.44 11.63 -9.74
N TYR A 326 14.60 11.23 -11.00
CA TYR A 326 14.50 12.11 -12.16
C TYR A 326 13.15 12.82 -12.20
N MET A 327 12.05 12.07 -12.10
CA MET A 327 10.68 12.62 -12.15
C MET A 327 10.45 13.68 -11.08
N ILE A 328 10.79 13.37 -9.83
CA ILE A 328 10.60 14.30 -8.71
C ILE A 328 11.48 15.53 -8.88
N ASN A 329 12.74 15.36 -9.30
CA ASN A 329 13.63 16.48 -9.56
C ASN A 329 13.09 17.37 -10.69
N THR A 330 12.59 16.80 -11.78
CA THR A 330 11.99 17.54 -12.89
C THR A 330 10.74 18.31 -12.47
N ILE A 331 9.89 17.72 -11.61
CA ILE A 331 8.75 18.44 -11.02
C ILE A 331 9.21 19.62 -10.14
N CYS A 332 10.33 19.48 -9.44
CA CYS A 332 10.82 20.49 -8.48
C CYS A 332 11.68 21.61 -9.10
N CYS A 333 12.43 21.32 -10.17
CA CYS A 333 13.56 22.11 -10.65
C CYS A 333 13.34 22.81 -12.00
N LEU A 334 12.10 23.12 -12.39
CA LEU A 334 11.75 23.74 -13.69
C LEU A 334 12.52 25.02 -14.08
N GLU A 335 13.28 25.63 -13.17
CA GLU A 335 14.10 26.81 -13.45
C GLU A 335 15.51 26.48 -13.99
N ASP A 336 16.03 25.26 -13.79
CA ASP A 336 17.37 24.87 -14.26
C ASP A 336 17.30 23.71 -15.26
N LYS A 337 17.35 24.05 -16.56
CA LYS A 337 17.38 23.10 -17.70
C LYS A 337 18.68 22.30 -17.82
N SER A 338 19.46 22.19 -16.76
CA SER A 338 20.59 21.26 -16.67
C SER A 338 20.55 20.60 -15.30
N PRO A 339 20.11 19.33 -15.19
CA PRO A 339 20.24 18.60 -13.95
C PRO A 339 21.73 18.35 -13.71
N ASN A 340 22.40 19.26 -12.99
CA ASN A 340 23.64 18.90 -12.32
C ASN A 340 23.23 17.95 -11.19
N PHE A 341 23.30 16.65 -11.47
CA PHE A 341 22.95 15.54 -10.57
C PHE A 341 23.66 15.61 -9.20
N PHE A 342 24.69 16.47 -9.06
CA PHE A 342 25.50 16.66 -7.85
C PHE A 342 25.57 18.12 -7.37
N SER A 343 24.70 19.01 -7.84
CA SER A 343 24.66 20.39 -7.34
C SER A 343 24.33 20.41 -5.83
N ALA A 344 25.31 20.87 -5.04
CA ALA A 344 25.19 21.05 -3.59
C ALA A 344 24.16 22.14 -3.20
N GLU A 345 23.55 22.82 -4.17
CA GLU A 345 22.56 23.89 -3.96
C GLU A 345 21.10 23.41 -3.98
N ASN A 346 20.83 22.16 -4.38
CA ASN A 346 19.51 21.56 -4.28
C ASN A 346 19.18 21.24 -2.81
N LYS A 347 18.75 22.27 -2.07
CA LYS A 347 18.17 22.05 -0.73
C LYS A 347 16.97 21.11 -0.87
N PRO A 348 16.94 19.98 -0.15
CA PRO A 348 15.79 19.09 -0.19
C PRO A 348 14.54 19.86 0.24
N LEU A 349 13.42 19.64 -0.44
CA LEU A 349 12.14 20.18 -0.01
C LEU A 349 11.88 19.74 1.43
N THR A 350 11.82 20.70 2.34
CA THR A 350 11.67 20.45 3.77
C THR A 350 10.21 20.20 4.16
N ASP A 351 9.26 20.49 3.27
CA ASP A 351 7.85 20.25 3.51
C ASP A 351 7.07 19.88 2.23
N ILE A 352 5.95 19.20 2.45
CA ILE A 352 5.06 18.68 1.41
C ILE A 352 4.27 19.79 0.69
N PHE A 353 4.13 20.97 1.29
CA PHE A 353 3.44 22.11 0.70
C PHE A 353 4.31 22.82 -0.34
N GLY A 354 5.63 22.86 -0.12
CA GLY A 354 6.63 23.28 -1.09
C GLY A 354 6.58 22.41 -2.34
N PHE A 355 6.43 21.09 -2.17
CA PHE A 355 6.22 20.19 -3.31
C PHE A 355 4.93 20.53 -4.07
N LYS A 356 3.80 20.79 -3.37
CA LYS A 356 2.55 21.22 -4.03
C LYS A 356 2.75 22.48 -4.87
N MET A 357 3.44 23.49 -4.37
CA MET A 357 3.70 24.72 -5.14
C MET A 357 4.55 24.44 -6.39
N LYS A 358 5.57 23.58 -6.28
CA LYS A 358 6.38 23.17 -7.44
C LYS A 358 5.57 22.37 -8.45
N ALA A 359 4.72 21.45 -7.99
CA ALA A 359 3.79 20.70 -8.84
C ALA A 359 2.79 21.62 -9.56
N GLU A 360 2.24 22.63 -8.89
CA GLU A 360 1.37 23.64 -9.50
C GLU A 360 2.10 24.41 -10.61
N SER A 361 3.34 24.82 -10.36
CA SER A 361 4.20 25.45 -11.37
C SER A 361 4.45 24.54 -12.57
N TYR A 362 4.77 23.25 -12.31
CA TYR A 362 4.95 22.23 -13.35
C TYR A 362 3.72 22.04 -14.23
N LEU A 363 2.53 22.10 -13.65
CA LEU A 363 1.28 21.98 -14.38
C LEU A 363 0.84 23.30 -15.06
N GLY A 364 1.64 24.36 -14.96
CA GLY A 364 1.27 25.69 -15.47
C GLY A 364 0.01 26.25 -14.79
N ILE A 365 -0.19 25.91 -13.51
CA ILE A 365 -1.31 26.38 -12.68
C ILE A 365 -0.77 27.54 -11.85
N HIS A 366 -0.92 28.75 -12.38
CA HIS A 366 -0.64 29.95 -11.60
C HIS A 366 -1.89 30.30 -10.78
N ASN A 367 -1.75 30.29 -9.45
CA ASN A 367 -2.78 30.85 -8.58
C ASN A 367 -2.96 32.32 -8.98
N LYS A 368 -4.17 32.69 -9.42
CA LYS A 368 -4.55 34.07 -9.72
C LYS A 368 -4.75 34.88 -8.45
#